data_AF-A0A9P5ERE4-F1
#
_entry.id   AF-A0A9P5ERE4-F1
#
_cell.length_a   1.000
_cell.length_b   1.000
_cell.length_c   1.000
_cell.angle_alpha   90.00
_cell.angle_beta   90.00
_cell.angle_gamma   90.00
#
_symmetry.space_group_name_H-M   'P 1'
#
loop_
_entity.id
_entity.type
_entity.pdbx_description
1 polymer ?
#
loop_
_entity_poly.entity_id
_entity_poly.type
_entity_poly.pdbx_seq_one_letter_code
_entity_poly.pdbx_strand_id
1 'polypeptide(L)'
;MPTSMISQVALVNIGPLTTTWTAPSACATITHPPYLAQSYAAAAGIPFWAEDCASLTDDPFNECVPSATKMNEEWASRKDNPMIDDVVYYHSPGNICPSNWTTVGVAARGNGTSYSLSGIYADPTFTLIQSDSTTTHIVTQSGARPGIQPAANMFMSAIEPLETAVACCPSGFTAKALGLGCFSYIPRELYTATTGCHWILDNDVYTLIDNTYTYHGRTVSGQFPSATASTMTRHIEVETIEPDESSSFIGIAVTAGVTLA
;
A
#
# COMPACT_ATOMS: atom_id res chain seq x y z
N MET A 1 20.28 0.27 -2.73
CA MET A 1 19.39 1.17 -3.49
C MET A 1 19.25 2.57 -2.87
N PRO A 2 19.42 3.67 -3.64
CA PRO A 2 19.21 5.06 -3.21
C PRO A 2 17.77 5.57 -3.45
N THR A 3 17.38 6.66 -2.77
CA THR A 3 16.08 7.33 -2.98
C THR A 3 15.88 7.70 -4.44
N SER A 4 14.69 7.45 -4.99
CA SER A 4 14.38 7.64 -6.41
C SER A 4 12.90 8.03 -6.63
N MET A 5 12.58 8.53 -7.82
CA MET A 5 11.22 8.83 -8.25
C MET A 5 10.82 7.91 -9.40
N ILE A 6 9.73 7.15 -9.27
CA ILE A 6 9.22 6.25 -10.31
C ILE A 6 7.72 6.51 -10.47
N SER A 7 7.29 6.85 -11.69
CA SER A 7 5.90 7.23 -11.98
C SER A 7 5.35 8.29 -11.00
N GLN A 8 6.18 9.30 -10.72
CA GLN A 8 5.90 10.39 -9.78
C GLN A 8 5.74 9.97 -8.30
N VAL A 9 5.97 8.70 -7.97
CA VAL A 9 6.02 8.20 -6.58
C VAL A 9 7.46 8.20 -6.08
N ALA A 10 7.68 8.71 -4.88
CA ALA A 10 8.98 8.74 -4.22
C ALA A 10 9.27 7.41 -3.51
N LEU A 11 10.28 6.67 -3.95
CA LEU A 11 10.86 5.57 -3.17
C LEU A 11 11.91 6.17 -2.23
N VAL A 12 11.61 6.23 -0.93
CA VAL A 12 12.46 6.91 0.06
C VAL A 12 13.21 5.92 0.94
N ASN A 13 14.54 5.99 0.90
CA ASN A 13 15.38 5.20 1.79
C ASN A 13 15.40 5.82 3.21
N ILE A 14 14.75 5.15 4.16
CA ILE A 14 14.68 5.52 5.58
C ILE A 14 15.95 5.08 6.35
N GLY A 15 16.91 4.44 5.68
CA GLY A 15 18.22 4.09 6.22
C GLY A 15 18.39 2.59 6.43
N PRO A 16 19.56 2.16 6.93
CA PRO A 16 19.87 0.75 7.08
C PRO A 16 18.95 0.05 8.09
N LEU A 17 18.57 -1.19 7.77
CA LEU A 17 18.00 -2.15 8.70
C LEU A 17 18.76 -3.48 8.58
N THR A 18 20.01 -3.44 9.03
CA THR A 18 20.98 -4.54 8.87
C THR A 18 20.91 -5.57 9.99
N THR A 19 20.10 -5.32 11.02
CA THR A 19 19.88 -6.23 12.15
C THR A 19 18.39 -6.53 12.27
N THR A 20 18.06 -7.69 12.84
CA THR A 20 16.66 -8.06 13.08
C THR A 20 16.05 -7.12 14.11
N TRP A 21 15.20 -6.21 13.65
CA TRP A 21 14.41 -5.35 14.53
C TRP A 21 13.31 -6.17 15.21
N THR A 22 13.05 -5.87 16.48
CA THR A 22 12.00 -6.51 17.27
C THR A 22 11.07 -5.43 17.80
N ALA A 23 9.76 -5.61 17.57
CA ALA A 23 8.76 -4.68 18.07
C ALA A 23 8.74 -4.65 19.61
N PRO A 24 8.43 -3.49 20.23
CA PRO A 24 8.11 -3.42 21.64
C PRO A 24 7.01 -4.42 22.03
N SER A 25 7.04 -4.95 23.26
CA SER A 25 6.04 -5.92 23.73
C SER A 25 4.61 -5.38 23.70
N ALA A 26 4.43 -4.06 23.88
CA ALA A 26 3.14 -3.38 23.77
C ALA A 26 2.46 -3.57 22.39
N CYS A 27 3.25 -3.78 21.33
CA CYS A 27 2.75 -4.02 19.98
C CYS A 27 2.05 -5.37 19.81
N ALA A 28 2.26 -6.32 20.72
CA ALA A 28 1.55 -7.60 20.69
C ALA A 28 0.07 -7.46 21.08
N THR A 29 -0.28 -6.39 21.78
CA THR A 29 -1.62 -6.12 22.32
C THR A 29 -2.31 -4.93 21.66
N ILE A 30 -1.66 -4.29 20.68
CA ILE A 30 -2.26 -3.13 20.01
C ILE A 30 -3.44 -3.58 19.15
N THR A 31 -4.60 -2.97 19.40
CA THR A 31 -5.74 -3.12 18.51
C THR A 31 -5.52 -2.16 17.34
N HIS A 32 -5.34 -2.70 16.14
CA HIS A 32 -5.25 -1.87 14.94
C HIS A 32 -6.62 -1.25 14.69
N PRO A 33 -6.72 0.08 14.49
CA PRO A 33 -7.99 0.70 14.17
C PRO A 33 -8.55 0.07 12.89
N PRO A 34 -9.82 -0.37 12.91
CA PRO A 34 -10.43 -0.98 11.75
C PRO A 34 -10.61 0.03 10.62
N TYR A 35 -10.45 -0.46 9.40
CA TYR A 35 -10.76 0.25 8.17
C TYR A 35 -11.79 -0.55 7.38
N LEU A 36 -12.52 0.18 6.55
CA LEU A 36 -13.50 -0.32 5.62
C LEU A 36 -12.82 -0.48 4.27
N ALA A 37 -12.81 -1.70 3.74
CA ALA A 37 -12.37 -1.98 2.37
C ALA A 37 -13.54 -2.45 1.53
N GLN A 38 -13.45 -2.25 0.22
CA GLN A 38 -14.44 -2.82 -0.70
C GLN A 38 -14.24 -4.35 -0.80
N SER A 39 -15.33 -5.09 -0.90
CA SER A 39 -15.34 -6.55 -0.80
C SER A 39 -14.87 -7.29 -2.06
N TYR A 40 -14.62 -6.58 -3.17
CA TYR A 40 -14.18 -7.22 -4.42
C TYR A 40 -12.67 -7.47 -4.49
N ALA A 41 -12.27 -8.56 -5.14
CA ALA A 41 -10.90 -9.09 -5.10
C ALA A 41 -9.81 -8.11 -5.57
N ALA A 42 -10.09 -7.27 -6.57
CA ALA A 42 -9.11 -6.29 -7.07
C ALA A 42 -8.80 -5.15 -6.07
N ALA A 43 -9.58 -5.00 -5.00
CA ALA A 43 -9.37 -4.03 -3.92
C ALA A 43 -8.94 -4.70 -2.60
N ALA A 44 -8.55 -5.98 -2.63
CA ALA A 44 -8.18 -6.72 -1.42
C ALA A 44 -7.11 -5.99 -0.60
N GLY A 45 -7.47 -5.65 0.64
CA GLY A 45 -6.59 -4.96 1.58
C GLY A 45 -6.42 -3.46 1.36
N ILE A 46 -7.15 -2.85 0.42
CA ILE A 46 -7.13 -1.40 0.18
C ILE A 46 -8.16 -0.75 1.11
N PRO A 47 -7.71 0.01 2.13
CA PRO A 47 -8.63 0.76 2.97
C PRO A 47 -9.27 1.89 2.16
N PHE A 48 -10.57 2.05 2.29
CA PHE A 48 -11.36 3.10 1.67
C PHE A 48 -11.73 4.17 2.70
N TRP A 49 -12.28 3.73 3.84
CA TRP A 49 -12.63 4.59 4.97
C TRP A 49 -12.03 4.06 6.27
N ALA A 50 -11.67 4.95 7.19
CA ALA A 50 -11.41 4.59 8.57
C ALA A 50 -12.74 4.38 9.31
N GLU A 51 -12.82 3.42 10.22
CA GLU A 51 -14.03 3.27 11.05
C GLU A 51 -14.15 4.39 12.10
N ASP A 52 -13.00 4.85 12.61
CA ASP A 52 -12.90 5.96 13.56
C ASP A 52 -12.10 7.11 12.95
N CYS A 53 -12.70 8.30 12.90
CA CYS A 53 -12.05 9.51 12.42
C CYS A 53 -10.79 9.85 13.21
N ALA A 54 -10.70 9.46 14.49
CA ALA A 54 -9.50 9.69 15.30
C ALA A 54 -8.29 8.88 14.81
N SER A 55 -8.49 7.83 14.00
CA SER A 55 -7.39 7.09 13.38
C SER A 55 -6.80 7.81 12.16
N LEU A 56 -7.46 8.84 11.65
CA LEU A 56 -6.93 9.72 10.60
C LEU A 56 -6.07 10.80 11.25
N THR A 57 -4.81 10.43 11.48
CA THR A 57 -3.81 11.29 12.14
C THR A 57 -2.76 11.77 11.13
N ASP A 58 -2.10 12.87 11.46
CA ASP A 58 -0.90 13.35 10.76
C ASP A 58 0.37 12.55 11.14
N ASP A 59 0.31 11.65 12.14
CA ASP A 59 1.38 10.73 12.53
C ASP A 59 0.98 9.26 12.28
N PRO A 60 0.99 8.77 11.04
CA PRO A 60 0.41 7.48 10.68
C PRO A 60 1.26 6.27 11.13
N PHE A 61 2.53 6.47 11.50
CA PHE A 61 3.42 5.39 11.91
C PHE A 61 3.61 5.37 13.43
N ASN A 62 3.39 4.22 14.05
CA ASN A 62 3.65 4.01 15.49
C ASN A 62 4.91 3.17 15.71
N GLU A 63 5.32 3.03 16.98
CA GLU A 63 6.53 2.28 17.38
C GLU A 63 6.53 0.78 17.03
N CYS A 64 5.42 0.26 16.47
CA CYS A 64 5.31 -1.13 16.01
C CYS A 64 5.83 -1.34 14.58
N VAL A 65 6.41 -0.29 13.97
CA VAL A 65 7.10 -0.34 12.69
C VAL A 65 8.54 0.16 12.87
N PRO A 66 9.55 -0.48 12.25
CA PRO A 66 10.93 0.01 12.28
C PRO A 66 11.03 1.47 11.80
N SER A 67 11.83 2.28 12.49
CA SER A 67 12.08 3.69 12.14
C SER A 67 10.84 4.58 12.02
N ALA A 68 9.76 4.27 12.74
CA ALA A 68 8.51 5.03 12.72
C ALA A 68 8.70 6.54 12.91
N THR A 69 9.56 6.98 13.85
CA THR A 69 9.87 8.39 14.05
C THR A 69 10.38 9.06 12.77
N LYS A 70 11.33 8.44 12.07
CA LYS A 70 11.88 8.99 10.84
C LYS A 70 10.85 8.96 9.69
N MET A 71 10.00 7.94 9.64
CA MET A 71 8.89 7.90 8.68
C MET A 71 7.89 9.02 8.94
N ASN A 72 7.53 9.30 10.19
CA ASN A 72 6.66 10.42 10.56
C ASN A 72 7.34 11.77 10.28
N GLU A 73 8.64 11.94 10.50
CA GLU A 73 9.38 13.16 10.14
C GLU A 73 9.30 13.42 8.62
N GLU A 74 9.56 12.39 7.81
CA GLU A 74 9.45 12.46 6.35
C GLU A 74 8.00 12.74 5.90
N TRP A 75 7.02 12.12 6.54
CA TRP A 75 5.60 12.35 6.28
C TRP A 75 5.18 13.78 6.62
N ALA A 76 5.55 14.27 7.81
CA ALA A 76 5.25 15.62 8.27
C ALA A 76 5.89 16.69 7.37
N SER A 77 7.08 16.42 6.81
CA SER A 77 7.72 17.30 5.84
C SER A 77 6.93 17.49 4.54
N ARG A 78 5.96 16.60 4.26
CA ARG A 78 5.12 16.56 3.06
C ARG A 78 3.67 16.96 3.33
N LYS A 79 3.31 17.32 4.57
CA LYS A 79 1.90 17.54 4.98
C LYS A 79 1.13 18.54 4.11
N ASP A 80 1.82 19.55 3.57
CA ASP A 80 1.22 20.58 2.72
C ASP A 80 1.40 20.27 1.22
N ASN A 81 2.18 19.24 0.85
CA ASN A 81 2.42 18.84 -0.53
C ASN A 81 1.30 17.91 -1.00
N PRO A 82 0.58 18.21 -2.10
CA PRO A 82 -0.45 17.33 -2.64
C PRO A 82 -0.02 15.88 -2.79
N MET A 83 1.24 15.61 -3.12
CA MET A 83 1.79 14.26 -3.26
C MET A 83 2.14 13.57 -1.94
N ILE A 84 1.43 13.87 -0.84
CA ILE A 84 1.73 13.31 0.51
C ILE A 84 1.68 11.77 0.51
N ASP A 85 0.73 11.19 -0.21
CA ASP A 85 0.51 9.74 -0.29
C ASP A 85 1.37 9.04 -1.36
N ASP A 86 2.03 9.81 -2.24
CA ASP A 86 2.88 9.29 -3.33
C ASP A 86 4.31 9.03 -2.83
N VAL A 87 4.42 8.31 -1.72
CA VAL A 87 5.68 7.93 -1.10
C VAL A 87 5.65 6.48 -0.65
N VAL A 88 6.76 5.79 -0.89
CA VAL A 88 6.98 4.42 -0.42
C VAL A 88 8.31 4.36 0.32
N TYR A 89 8.22 4.08 1.61
CA TYR A 89 9.39 3.97 2.48
C TYR A 89 10.02 2.58 2.40
N TYR A 90 11.35 2.53 2.41
CA TYR A 90 12.11 1.28 2.51
C TYR A 90 13.41 1.47 3.27
N HIS A 91 14.03 0.37 3.67
CA HIS A 91 15.33 0.35 4.31
C HIS A 91 16.40 -0.18 3.37
N SER A 92 17.47 0.56 3.17
CA SER A 92 18.65 0.05 2.48
C SER A 92 19.96 0.59 3.09
N PRO A 93 20.95 -0.27 3.35
CA PRO A 93 20.94 -1.73 3.17
C PRO A 93 20.03 -2.46 4.18
N GLY A 94 19.35 -3.51 3.72
CA GLY A 94 18.63 -4.46 4.57
C GLY A 94 18.13 -5.69 3.80
N ASN A 95 18.04 -6.85 4.44
CA ASN A 95 17.55 -8.08 3.80
C ASN A 95 16.89 -9.09 4.75
N ILE A 96 16.78 -8.77 6.04
CA ILE A 96 16.18 -9.66 7.05
C ILE A 96 14.91 -9.01 7.58
N CYS A 97 13.78 -9.70 7.43
CA CYS A 97 12.52 -9.24 8.00
C CYS A 97 12.62 -9.06 9.52
N PRO A 98 11.87 -8.10 10.09
CA PRO A 98 11.68 -8.00 11.53
C PRO A 98 11.32 -9.33 12.22
N SER A 99 11.62 -9.40 13.52
CA SER A 99 11.21 -10.53 14.37
C SER A 99 9.69 -10.66 14.39
N ASN A 100 9.18 -11.89 14.28
CA ASN A 100 7.75 -12.22 14.15
C ASN A 100 7.06 -11.69 12.88
N TRP A 101 7.83 -11.26 11.88
CA TRP A 101 7.31 -10.91 10.56
C TRP A 101 7.69 -11.99 9.55
N THR A 102 6.86 -12.19 8.54
CA THR A 102 7.07 -13.14 7.46
C THR A 102 7.48 -12.44 6.18
N THR A 103 8.37 -13.07 5.42
CA THR A 103 8.66 -12.65 4.05
C THR A 103 7.44 -12.94 3.18
N VAL A 104 6.88 -11.90 2.59
CA VAL A 104 5.70 -11.97 1.71
C VAL A 104 6.05 -11.78 0.24
N GLY A 105 7.33 -11.50 -0.06
CA GLY A 105 7.86 -11.54 -1.41
C GLY A 105 9.35 -11.21 -1.44
N VAL A 106 10.01 -11.71 -2.48
CA VAL A 106 11.40 -11.40 -2.81
C VAL A 106 11.50 -11.09 -4.30
N ALA A 107 12.18 -10.01 -4.64
CA ALA A 107 12.64 -9.72 -5.99
C ALA A 107 14.16 -9.64 -5.98
N ALA A 108 14.83 -10.55 -6.67
CA ALA A 108 16.28 -10.52 -6.84
C ALA A 108 16.62 -10.32 -8.32
N ARG A 109 17.50 -9.35 -8.61
CA ARG A 109 17.96 -9.09 -9.97
C ARG A 109 19.32 -9.74 -10.19
N GLY A 110 19.40 -10.63 -11.17
CA GLY A 110 20.67 -11.24 -11.57
C GLY A 110 21.62 -10.22 -12.21
N ASN A 111 22.80 -10.67 -12.63
CA ASN A 111 23.80 -9.84 -13.34
C ASN A 111 23.37 -9.41 -14.76
N GLY A 112 22.10 -9.61 -15.13
CA GLY A 112 21.54 -9.35 -16.45
C GLY A 112 20.12 -8.79 -16.36
N THR A 113 19.25 -9.19 -17.29
CA THR A 113 17.82 -8.78 -17.31
C THR A 113 16.90 -9.78 -16.61
N SER A 114 17.44 -10.88 -16.08
CA SER A 114 16.66 -11.89 -15.37
C SER A 114 16.33 -11.46 -13.95
N TYR A 115 15.09 -11.76 -13.55
CA TYR A 115 14.62 -11.61 -12.19
C TYR A 115 14.26 -12.97 -11.60
N SER A 116 14.52 -13.14 -10.31
CA SER A 116 13.90 -14.17 -9.48
C SER A 116 12.85 -13.49 -8.61
N LEU A 117 11.58 -13.81 -8.85
CA LEU A 117 10.43 -13.12 -8.26
C LEU A 117 9.56 -14.10 -7.49
N SER A 118 9.06 -13.69 -6.33
CA SER A 118 8.15 -14.46 -5.49
C SER A 118 7.19 -13.57 -4.71
N GLY A 119 6.06 -14.15 -4.29
CA GLY A 119 5.08 -13.47 -3.44
C GLY A 119 4.53 -12.22 -4.11
N ILE A 120 4.50 -11.08 -3.40
CA ILE A 120 3.99 -9.81 -3.92
C ILE A 120 4.76 -9.27 -5.15
N TYR A 121 5.99 -9.73 -5.38
CA TYR A 121 6.76 -9.36 -6.58
C TYR A 121 6.55 -10.30 -7.76
N ALA A 122 5.88 -11.44 -7.59
CA ALA A 122 5.48 -12.28 -8.71
C ALA A 122 4.30 -11.63 -9.46
N ASP A 123 4.10 -11.98 -10.73
CA ASP A 123 2.99 -11.45 -11.54
C ASP A 123 1.65 -11.87 -10.89
N PRO A 124 0.91 -10.95 -10.22
CA PRO A 124 -0.35 -11.29 -9.60
C PRO A 124 -1.39 -11.28 -10.72
N THR A 125 -1.74 -12.47 -11.21
CA THR A 125 -3.01 -12.65 -11.93
C THR A 125 -4.08 -12.92 -10.88
N PHE A 126 -5.15 -12.13 -10.90
CA PHE A 126 -6.31 -12.35 -10.04
C PHE A 126 -7.55 -12.57 -10.89
N THR A 127 -8.40 -13.49 -10.44
CA THR A 127 -9.66 -13.82 -11.10
C THR A 127 -10.77 -13.01 -10.47
N LEU A 128 -11.38 -12.12 -11.24
CA LEU A 128 -12.61 -11.44 -10.87
C LEU A 128 -13.80 -12.28 -11.28
N ILE A 129 -14.72 -12.46 -10.34
CA ILE A 129 -16.06 -13.00 -10.61
C ILE A 129 -16.99 -11.79 -10.60
N GLN A 130 -17.31 -11.26 -11.79
CA GLN A 130 -18.34 -10.24 -11.94
C GLN A 130 -19.66 -10.94 -12.17
N SER A 131 -20.64 -10.77 -11.29
CA SER A 131 -21.99 -11.28 -11.50
C SER A 131 -22.91 -10.12 -11.77
N ASP A 132 -23.56 -10.10 -12.93
CA ASP A 132 -24.74 -9.27 -13.17
C ASP A 132 -26.01 -10.09 -12.90
N SER A 133 -27.19 -9.47 -13.07
CA SER A 133 -28.48 -10.11 -12.78
C SER A 133 -28.81 -11.33 -13.67
N THR A 134 -28.02 -11.60 -14.71
CA THR A 134 -28.27 -12.64 -15.70
C THR A 134 -27.06 -13.54 -16.00
N THR A 135 -25.85 -13.13 -15.65
CA THR A 135 -24.60 -13.76 -16.09
C THR A 135 -23.47 -13.61 -15.08
N THR A 136 -22.70 -14.69 -14.88
CA THR A 136 -21.43 -14.67 -14.15
C THR A 136 -20.27 -14.62 -15.15
N HIS A 137 -19.58 -13.48 -15.18
CA HIS A 137 -18.35 -13.28 -15.95
C HIS A 137 -17.12 -13.58 -15.08
N ILE A 138 -16.33 -14.57 -15.50
CA ILE A 138 -15.03 -14.86 -14.90
C ILE A 138 -13.97 -14.16 -15.76
N VAL A 139 -13.36 -13.10 -15.22
CA VAL A 139 -12.32 -12.33 -15.92
C VAL A 139 -11.01 -12.48 -15.15
N THR A 140 -10.00 -13.09 -15.78
CA THR A 140 -8.63 -13.05 -15.25
C THR A 140 -8.02 -11.70 -15.61
N GLN A 141 -7.69 -10.90 -14.61
CA GLN A 141 -7.01 -9.62 -14.79
C GLN A 141 -5.59 -9.68 -14.22
N SER A 142 -4.72 -8.86 -14.81
CA SER A 142 -3.40 -8.59 -14.26
C SER A 142 -3.52 -7.58 -13.10
N GLY A 143 -2.62 -7.68 -12.12
CA GLY A 143 -2.27 -6.61 -11.16
C GLY A 143 -2.01 -5.24 -11.77
N ALA A 144 -1.68 -5.19 -13.07
CA ALA A 144 -1.49 -3.96 -13.82
C ALA A 144 -2.75 -3.09 -13.80
N ARG A 145 -2.63 -1.89 -13.22
CA ARG A 145 -3.68 -0.87 -13.29
C ARG A 145 -3.23 0.33 -14.14
N PRO A 146 -4.02 0.74 -15.13
CA PRO A 146 -3.67 1.86 -16.00
C PRO A 146 -3.53 3.21 -15.24
N GLY A 147 -4.14 3.33 -14.05
CA GLY A 147 -4.09 4.56 -13.26
C GLY A 147 -3.21 4.56 -12.03
N ILE A 148 -2.60 3.42 -11.64
CA ILE A 148 -1.66 3.33 -10.52
C ILE A 148 -0.60 2.29 -10.86
N GLN A 149 0.69 2.63 -10.73
CA GLN A 149 1.75 1.63 -10.78
C GLN A 149 1.88 0.95 -9.40
N PRO A 150 1.79 -0.39 -9.31
CA PRO A 150 1.94 -1.07 -8.02
C PRO A 150 3.35 -0.85 -7.45
N ALA A 151 3.43 -0.57 -6.14
CA ALA A 151 4.70 -0.31 -5.48
C ALA A 151 5.71 -1.46 -5.66
N ALA A 152 5.27 -2.73 -5.62
CA ALA A 152 6.13 -3.88 -5.90
C ALA A 152 6.83 -3.80 -7.27
N ASN A 153 6.14 -3.31 -8.31
CA ASN A 153 6.72 -3.10 -9.63
C ASN A 153 7.68 -1.91 -9.67
N MET A 154 7.46 -0.88 -8.85
CA MET A 154 8.42 0.22 -8.70
C MET A 154 9.75 -0.30 -8.15
N PHE A 155 9.74 -1.14 -7.12
CA PHE A 155 10.96 -1.77 -6.60
C PHE A 155 11.63 -2.66 -7.63
N MET A 156 10.87 -3.49 -8.36
CA MET A 156 11.44 -4.28 -9.46
C MET A 156 12.11 -3.42 -10.53
N SER A 157 11.58 -2.23 -10.80
CA SER A 157 12.16 -1.28 -11.75
C SER A 157 13.40 -0.55 -11.18
N ALA A 158 13.45 -0.38 -9.86
CA ALA A 158 14.48 0.37 -9.15
C ALA A 158 15.73 -0.48 -8.83
N ILE A 159 15.57 -1.78 -8.54
CA ILE A 159 16.70 -2.63 -8.16
C ILE A 159 17.72 -2.78 -9.30
N GLU A 160 18.98 -2.52 -8.98
CA GLU A 160 20.12 -2.66 -9.89
C GLU A 160 20.60 -4.11 -10.00
N PRO A 161 21.45 -4.47 -10.97
CA PRO A 161 22.03 -5.82 -11.03
C PRO A 161 22.70 -6.20 -9.71
N LEU A 162 22.42 -7.42 -9.23
CA LEU A 162 22.86 -7.96 -7.94
C LEU A 162 22.20 -7.36 -6.70
N GLU A 163 21.20 -6.47 -6.84
CA GLU A 163 20.36 -6.03 -5.74
C GLU A 163 19.16 -6.95 -5.51
N THR A 164 18.61 -6.89 -4.30
CA THR A 164 17.43 -7.67 -3.89
C THR A 164 16.49 -6.78 -3.11
N ALA A 165 15.19 -6.84 -3.41
CA ALA A 165 14.15 -6.28 -2.57
C ALA A 165 13.40 -7.39 -1.83
N VAL A 166 13.18 -7.21 -0.53
CA VAL A 166 12.43 -8.12 0.34
C VAL A 166 11.26 -7.36 0.94
N ALA A 167 10.05 -7.89 0.78
CA ALA A 167 8.84 -7.36 1.40
C ALA A 167 8.45 -8.25 2.59
N CYS A 168 8.10 -7.61 3.71
CA CYS A 168 7.80 -8.25 4.97
C CYS A 168 6.46 -7.75 5.54
N CYS A 169 5.66 -8.67 6.08
CA CYS A 169 4.45 -8.35 6.85
C CYS A 169 4.50 -8.97 8.24
N PRO A 170 3.82 -8.40 9.24
CA PRO A 170 3.60 -9.10 10.51
C PRO A 170 2.97 -10.47 10.28
N SER A 171 3.34 -11.46 11.09
CA SER A 171 2.75 -12.80 10.97
C SER A 171 1.23 -12.75 11.09
N GLY A 172 0.53 -13.43 10.18
CA GLY A 172 -0.95 -13.41 10.11
C GLY A 172 -1.53 -12.30 9.22
N PHE A 173 -0.71 -11.37 8.73
CA PHE A 173 -1.11 -10.38 7.75
C PHE A 173 -0.72 -10.80 6.33
N THR A 174 -1.48 -10.30 5.36
CA THR A 174 -1.25 -10.47 3.92
C THR A 174 -0.77 -9.16 3.32
N ALA A 175 0.10 -9.22 2.32
CA ALA A 175 0.54 -8.03 1.59
C ALA A 175 -0.59 -7.47 0.72
N LYS A 176 -0.74 -6.15 0.66
CA LYS A 176 -1.76 -5.46 -0.15
C LYS A 176 -1.44 -5.58 -1.64
N ALA A 177 -2.45 -5.77 -2.48
CA ALA A 177 -2.24 -6.02 -3.92
C ALA A 177 -1.60 -4.85 -4.71
N LEU A 178 -1.78 -3.59 -4.27
CA LEU A 178 -1.34 -2.38 -4.99
C LEU A 178 -0.29 -1.54 -4.25
N GLY A 179 0.13 -1.93 -3.04
CA GLY A 179 1.05 -1.16 -2.21
C GLY A 179 1.92 -2.04 -1.32
N LEU A 180 2.90 -1.45 -0.62
CA LEU A 180 3.77 -2.17 0.33
C LEU A 180 3.27 -2.09 1.78
N GLY A 181 1.95 -2.14 1.93
CA GLY A 181 1.28 -2.29 3.22
C GLY A 181 0.82 -3.73 3.44
N CYS A 182 0.42 -4.02 4.66
CA CYS A 182 -0.11 -5.32 5.06
C CYS A 182 -1.52 -5.16 5.61
N PHE A 183 -2.34 -6.19 5.47
CA PHE A 183 -3.71 -6.20 5.99
C PHE A 183 -4.11 -7.59 6.52
N SER A 184 -5.12 -7.61 7.39
CA SER A 184 -5.85 -8.82 7.77
C SER A 184 -7.34 -8.54 7.76
N TYR A 185 -8.15 -9.56 7.47
CA TYR A 185 -9.60 -9.43 7.50
C TYR A 185 -10.11 -9.44 8.94
N ILE A 186 -11.06 -8.56 9.22
CA ILE A 186 -11.84 -8.58 10.45
C ILE A 186 -13.08 -9.44 10.17
N PRO A 187 -13.39 -10.43 11.01
CA PRO A 187 -14.60 -11.24 10.85
C PRO A 187 -15.85 -10.36 10.71
N ARG A 188 -16.72 -10.69 9.76
CA ARG A 188 -17.88 -9.85 9.41
C ARG A 188 -18.82 -9.67 10.60
N GLU A 189 -18.94 -10.67 11.45
CA GLU A 189 -19.73 -10.65 12.68
C GLU A 189 -19.22 -9.64 13.73
N LEU A 190 -17.96 -9.21 13.64
CA LEU A 190 -17.36 -8.20 14.50
C LEU A 190 -17.43 -6.79 13.87
N TYR A 191 -17.91 -6.69 12.63
CA TYR A 191 -17.94 -5.45 11.87
C TYR A 191 -19.38 -4.92 11.77
N THR A 192 -19.65 -3.83 12.48
CA THR A 192 -20.99 -3.21 12.57
C THR A 192 -20.99 -1.73 12.17
N ALA A 193 -19.94 -1.25 11.52
CA ALA A 193 -19.82 0.16 11.18
C ALA A 193 -20.91 0.56 10.16
N THR A 194 -21.64 1.63 10.49
CA THR A 194 -22.65 2.27 9.63
C THR A 194 -22.14 3.61 9.07
N THR A 195 -20.91 3.97 9.41
CA THR A 195 -20.25 5.20 8.96
C THR A 195 -18.79 4.91 8.68
N GLY A 196 -18.18 5.72 7.81
CA GLY A 196 -16.74 5.70 7.54
C GLY A 196 -16.18 7.12 7.52
N CYS A 197 -14.90 7.28 7.84
CA CYS A 197 -14.20 8.55 7.81
C CYS A 197 -13.14 8.57 6.69
N HIS A 198 -12.96 9.71 6.04
CA HIS A 198 -11.85 9.93 5.10
C HIS A 198 -11.39 11.38 5.06
N TRP A 199 -10.20 11.57 4.47
CA TRP A 199 -9.73 12.89 4.08
C TRP A 199 -10.38 13.32 2.77
N ILE A 200 -10.98 14.51 2.79
CA ILE A 200 -11.42 15.24 1.60
C ILE A 200 -10.43 16.37 1.33
N LEU A 201 -10.11 16.54 0.05
CA LEU A 201 -9.29 17.65 -0.43
C LEU A 201 -10.19 18.84 -0.73
N ASP A 202 -9.86 20.00 -0.15
CA ASP A 202 -10.65 21.23 -0.29
C ASP A 202 -10.44 21.95 -1.63
N ASN A 203 -9.41 21.54 -2.37
CA ASN A 203 -9.02 22.16 -3.62
C ASN A 203 -8.65 21.11 -4.67
N ASP A 204 -8.87 21.45 -5.95
CA ASP A 204 -8.37 20.67 -7.07
C ASP A 204 -6.84 20.75 -7.08
N VAL A 205 -6.19 19.68 -6.64
CA VAL A 205 -4.73 19.61 -6.55
C VAL A 205 -4.08 18.74 -7.60
N TYR A 206 -4.87 17.99 -8.38
CA TYR A 206 -4.38 17.07 -9.39
C TYR A 206 -4.98 17.33 -10.77
N THR A 207 -4.24 16.94 -11.80
CA THR A 207 -4.77 16.67 -13.14
C THR A 207 -4.49 15.23 -13.52
N LEU A 208 -5.25 14.68 -14.46
CA LEU A 208 -4.96 13.37 -15.03
C LEU A 208 -3.96 13.54 -16.18
N ILE A 209 -2.83 12.84 -16.10
CA ILE A 209 -1.85 12.78 -17.18
C ILE A 209 -1.73 11.36 -17.72
N ASP A 210 -1.43 11.24 -19.00
CA ASP A 210 -1.09 9.94 -19.58
C ASP A 210 0.25 9.46 -19.00
N ASN A 211 0.24 8.25 -18.45
CA ASN A 211 1.41 7.57 -17.93
C ASN A 211 1.54 6.19 -18.59
N THR A 212 2.78 5.75 -18.78
CA THR A 212 3.08 4.42 -19.32
C THR A 212 4.22 3.79 -18.53
N TYR A 213 4.02 2.57 -18.08
CA TYR A 213 5.02 1.80 -17.35
C TYR A 213 5.08 0.34 -17.85
N THR A 214 6.20 -0.31 -17.58
CA THR A 214 6.39 -1.73 -17.87
C THR A 214 6.04 -2.56 -16.64
N TYR A 215 5.20 -3.57 -16.80
CA TYR A 215 4.75 -4.48 -15.75
C TYR A 215 4.95 -5.93 -16.19
N HIS A 216 5.94 -6.61 -15.60
CA HIS A 216 6.34 -7.97 -16.01
C HIS A 216 6.54 -8.12 -17.53
N GLY A 217 7.21 -7.14 -18.15
CA GLY A 217 7.49 -7.12 -19.59
C GLY A 217 6.32 -6.67 -20.48
N ARG A 218 5.15 -6.35 -19.90
CA ARG A 218 4.00 -5.80 -20.63
C ARG A 218 3.97 -4.29 -20.50
N THR A 219 3.64 -3.58 -21.57
CA THR A 219 3.37 -2.14 -21.52
C THR A 219 1.97 -1.92 -20.94
N VAL A 220 1.88 -1.05 -19.93
CA VAL A 220 0.64 -0.61 -19.31
C VAL A 220 0.53 0.90 -19.50
N SER A 221 -0.55 1.36 -20.11
CA SER A 221 -0.81 2.78 -20.35
C SER A 221 -2.16 3.18 -19.77
N GLY A 222 -2.24 4.39 -19.22
CA GLY A 222 -3.46 4.96 -18.70
C GLY A 222 -3.25 6.33 -18.09
N GLN A 223 -4.20 6.78 -17.28
CA GLN A 223 -4.20 8.12 -16.71
C GLN A 223 -3.86 8.08 -15.22
N PHE A 224 -2.82 8.81 -14.82
CA PHE A 224 -2.35 8.89 -13.44
C PHE A 224 -2.59 10.29 -12.87
N PRO A 225 -3.04 10.44 -11.61
CA PRO A 225 -3.14 11.75 -10.95
C PRO A 225 -1.75 12.40 -10.81
N SER A 226 -1.56 13.59 -11.35
CA SER A 226 -0.34 14.37 -11.23
C SER A 226 -0.65 15.66 -10.49
N ALA A 227 0.13 15.96 -9.44
CA ALA A 227 -0.05 17.18 -8.68
C ALA A 227 0.23 18.42 -9.53
N THR A 228 -0.77 19.31 -9.62
CA THR A 228 -0.68 20.60 -10.30
C THR A 228 -0.58 21.76 -9.32
N ALA A 229 -1.07 21.57 -8.09
CA ALA A 229 -0.96 22.55 -7.03
C ALA A 229 0.37 22.40 -6.27
N SER A 230 0.86 23.52 -5.72
CA SER A 230 2.03 23.53 -4.82
C SER A 230 1.65 23.27 -3.35
N THR A 231 0.36 23.37 -3.02
CA THR A 231 -0.17 23.22 -1.66
C THR A 231 -1.52 22.50 -1.68
N MET A 232 -1.78 21.71 -0.64
CA MET A 232 -3.06 21.04 -0.40
C MET A 232 -3.69 21.52 0.90
N THR A 233 -5.02 21.55 0.96
CA THR A 233 -5.77 21.63 2.21
C THR A 233 -6.77 20.48 2.26
N ARG A 234 -6.94 19.89 3.45
CA ARG A 234 -7.79 18.73 3.65
C ARG A 234 -8.56 18.82 4.96
N HIS A 235 -9.75 18.23 4.98
CA HIS A 235 -10.54 18.03 6.19
C HIS A 235 -11.05 16.59 6.28
N ILE A 236 -11.46 16.17 7.47
CA ILE A 236 -12.08 14.86 7.67
C ILE A 236 -13.59 15.01 7.46
N GLU A 237 -14.13 14.15 6.61
CA GLU A 237 -15.57 13.99 6.42
C GLU A 237 -16.02 12.61 6.93
N VAL A 238 -17.25 12.55 7.43
CA VAL A 238 -17.92 11.32 7.87
C VAL A 238 -18.97 10.96 6.84
N GLU A 239 -18.79 9.81 6.19
CA GLU A 239 -19.75 9.25 5.25
C GLU A 239 -20.68 8.27 5.97
N THR A 240 -21.98 8.35 5.65
CA THR A 240 -22.96 7.36 6.11
C THR A 240 -23.03 6.22 5.11
N ILE A 241 -22.95 4.98 5.60
CA ILE A 241 -23.03 3.78 4.77
C ILE A 241 -24.49 3.37 4.73
N GLU A 242 -25.09 3.53 3.57
CA GLU A 242 -26.48 3.15 3.40
C GLU A 242 -26.65 1.61 3.57
N PRO A 243 -27.77 1.14 4.14
CA PRO A 243 -27.97 -0.27 4.44
C PRO A 243 -27.80 -1.20 3.24
N ASP A 244 -28.17 -0.76 2.04
CA ASP A 244 -28.03 -1.48 0.78
C ASP A 244 -26.59 -1.53 0.25
N GLU A 245 -25.72 -0.62 0.67
CA GLU A 245 -24.29 -0.61 0.35
C GLU A 245 -23.44 -1.38 1.37
N SER A 246 -23.98 -1.63 2.57
CA SER A 246 -23.24 -2.24 3.69
C SER A 246 -22.58 -3.59 3.36
N SER A 247 -23.15 -4.38 2.44
CA SER A 247 -22.58 -5.66 1.99
C SER A 247 -21.38 -5.51 1.04
N SER A 248 -21.21 -4.32 0.45
CA SER A 248 -20.09 -4.00 -0.44
C SER A 248 -18.80 -3.67 0.31
N PHE A 249 -18.89 -3.45 1.63
CA PHE A 249 -17.75 -3.18 2.49
C PHE A 249 -17.40 -4.37 3.38
N ILE A 250 -16.15 -4.47 3.80
CA ILE A 250 -15.64 -5.45 4.77
C ILE A 250 -14.65 -4.75 5.71
N GLY A 251 -14.61 -5.20 6.96
CA GLY A 251 -13.63 -4.72 7.92
C GLY A 251 -12.25 -5.32 7.66
N ILE A 252 -11.22 -4.48 7.70
CA ILE A 252 -9.81 -4.89 7.65
C ILE A 252 -9.00 -4.16 8.71
N ALA A 253 -7.98 -4.82 9.26
CA ALA A 253 -6.90 -4.15 9.98
C ALA A 253 -5.76 -3.91 9.00
N VAL A 254 -5.17 -2.71 9.02
CA VAL A 254 -4.02 -2.36 8.17
C VAL A 254 -2.82 -2.00 9.02
N THR A 255 -1.64 -2.30 8.48
CA THR A 255 -0.36 -1.90 9.06
C THR A 255 0.63 -1.64 7.94
N ALA A 256 1.64 -0.82 8.21
CA ALA A 256 2.74 -0.64 7.27
C ALA A 256 3.48 -1.99 7.08
N GLY A 257 3.82 -2.31 5.83
CA GLY A 257 4.78 -3.36 5.53
C GLY A 257 6.19 -2.80 5.61
N VAL A 258 7.17 -3.69 5.74
CA VAL A 258 8.58 -3.32 5.71
C VAL A 258 9.17 -3.81 4.40
N THR A 259 9.77 -2.90 3.64
CA THR A 259 10.53 -3.23 2.43
C THR A 259 12.01 -2.99 2.69
N LEU A 260 12.84 -3.95 2.29
CA LEU A 260 14.28 -3.96 2.49
C LEU A 260 14.96 -4.09 1.13
N ALA A 261 16.02 -3.32 0.88
CA ALA A 261 16.76 -3.31 -0.37
C ALA A 261 18.28 -3.13 -0.19
#